data_AF-I2GNU8-F1
#
_entry.id   AF-I2GNU8-F1
#
_cell.length_a   1.000
_cell.length_b   1.000
_cell.length_c   1.000
_cell.angle_alpha   90.00
_cell.angle_beta   90.00
_cell.angle_gamma   90.00
#
_symmetry.space_group_name_H-M   'P 1'
#
loop_
_entity.id
_entity.type
_entity.pdbx_description
1 polymer ?
#
loop_
_entity_poly.entity_id
_entity_poly.type
_entity_poly.pdbx_seq_one_letter_code
_entity_poly.pdbx_strand_id
1 'polypeptide(L)'
;MRDDIFKDGIETRFQKGQSGNPNGRPKGSKGKAKLIRRCLNLITKADNPVTGELTELSVEELITLAIMAKAIQGDTMAYRVIMDSAYGKLK
;
A
#
# COMPACT_ATOMS: atom_id res chain seq x y z
N MET A 1 -23.59 -15.76 41.74
CA MET A 1 -23.09 -15.41 40.38
C MET A 1 -24.27 -15.66 39.45
N ARG A 2 -24.66 -14.72 38.58
CA ARG A 2 -25.84 -14.91 37.71
C ARG A 2 -25.45 -15.84 36.55
N ASP A 3 -26.01 -17.05 36.54
CA ASP A 3 -25.74 -18.10 35.53
C ASP A 3 -26.30 -17.74 34.14
N ASP A 4 -27.14 -16.71 34.10
CA ASP A 4 -27.89 -16.19 32.96
C ASP A 4 -26.95 -15.64 31.86
N ILE A 5 -25.79 -15.08 32.25
CA ILE A 5 -24.80 -14.51 31.32
C ILE A 5 -24.12 -15.61 30.47
N PHE A 6 -24.07 -16.85 30.97
CA PHE A 6 -23.42 -17.96 30.26
C PHE A 6 -24.33 -18.65 29.24
N LYS A 7 -25.66 -18.52 29.34
CA LYS A 7 -26.62 -19.16 28.42
C LYS A 7 -26.64 -18.51 27.04
N ASP A 8 -26.67 -17.18 26.99
CA ASP A 8 -26.76 -16.42 25.72
C ASP A 8 -25.52 -16.62 24.83
N GLY A 9 -24.39 -16.94 25.45
CA GLY A 9 -23.13 -17.18 24.75
C GLY A 9 -22.91 -18.63 24.29
N ILE A 10 -23.73 -19.61 24.66
CA ILE A 10 -23.54 -21.02 24.26
C ILE A 10 -24.17 -21.30 22.90
N GLU A 11 -25.36 -20.76 22.64
CA GLU A 11 -26.08 -20.95 21.36
C GLU A 11 -25.41 -20.24 20.19
N THR A 12 -24.69 -19.16 20.47
CA THR A 12 -23.98 -18.34 19.47
C THR A 12 -22.51 -18.75 19.29
N ARG A 13 -22.01 -19.73 20.07
CA ARG A 13 -20.64 -20.25 19.93
C ARG A 13 -20.51 -21.14 18.70
N PHE A 14 -19.46 -20.88 17.92
CA PHE A 14 -19.07 -21.79 16.85
C PHE A 14 -18.61 -23.14 17.41
N GLN A 15 -18.96 -24.22 16.71
CA GLN A 15 -18.53 -25.56 17.10
C GLN A 15 -17.00 -25.66 17.02
N LYS A 16 -16.39 -26.43 17.95
CA LYS A 16 -14.94 -26.64 17.95
C LYS A 16 -14.52 -27.27 16.62
N GLY A 17 -13.67 -26.59 15.87
CA GLY A 17 -13.23 -27.01 14.52
C GLY A 17 -14.01 -26.40 13.36
N GLN A 18 -15.07 -25.64 13.64
CA GLN A 18 -15.84 -24.89 12.65
C GLN A 18 -15.51 -23.40 12.76
N SER A 19 -14.98 -22.82 11.68
CA SER A 19 -14.86 -21.37 11.58
C SER A 19 -16.24 -20.75 11.44
N GLY A 20 -16.47 -19.60 12.10
CA GLY A 20 -17.67 -18.79 11.89
C GLY A 20 -17.79 -18.21 10.48
N ASN A 21 -16.71 -18.27 9.71
CA ASN A 21 -16.72 -18.03 8.27
C ASN A 21 -16.08 -19.24 7.55
N PRO A 22 -16.84 -20.31 7.27
CA PRO A 22 -16.32 -21.55 6.66
C PRO A 22 -15.83 -21.34 5.21
N ASN A 23 -16.39 -20.36 4.50
CA ASN A 23 -15.95 -20.00 3.14
C ASN A 23 -14.71 -19.08 3.13
N GLY A 24 -14.27 -18.64 4.31
CA GLY A 24 -13.13 -17.74 4.47
C GLY A 24 -13.32 -16.42 3.72
N ARG A 25 -12.19 -15.74 3.48
CA ARG A 25 -12.19 -14.54 2.64
C ARG A 25 -12.45 -14.95 1.18
N PRO A 26 -13.37 -14.29 0.46
CA PRO A 26 -13.66 -14.62 -0.93
C PRO A 26 -12.39 -14.66 -1.80
N LYS A 27 -12.25 -15.74 -2.57
CA LYS A 27 -11.15 -15.93 -3.52
C LYS A 27 -11.18 -14.81 -4.55
N GLY A 28 -10.05 -14.15 -4.77
CA GLY A 28 -9.94 -13.03 -5.73
C GLY A 28 -10.31 -11.65 -5.19
N SER A 29 -10.63 -11.52 -3.89
CA SER A 29 -10.84 -10.21 -3.27
C SER A 29 -9.62 -9.29 -3.50
N LYS A 30 -9.84 -8.19 -4.24
CA LYS A 30 -8.80 -7.22 -4.56
C LYS A 30 -8.42 -6.46 -3.29
N GLY A 31 -7.37 -6.90 -2.60
CA GLY A 31 -6.83 -6.16 -1.47
C GLY A 31 -6.37 -4.76 -1.89
N LYS A 32 -6.29 -3.82 -0.93
CA LYS A 32 -5.82 -2.44 -1.16
C LYS A 32 -4.52 -2.39 -1.96
N ALA A 33 -3.58 -3.29 -1.69
CA ALA A 33 -2.33 -3.42 -2.43
C ALA A 33 -2.52 -3.61 -3.94
N LYS A 34 -3.53 -4.39 -4.38
CA LYS A 34 -3.80 -4.59 -5.81
C LYS A 34 -4.36 -3.33 -6.46
N LEU A 35 -5.17 -2.57 -5.73
CA LEU A 35 -5.69 -1.28 -6.20
C LEU A 35 -4.55 -0.26 -6.32
N ILE A 36 -3.70 -0.13 -5.30
CA ILE A 36 -2.56 0.79 -5.32
C ILE A 36 -1.60 0.46 -6.47
N ARG A 37 -1.23 -0.82 -6.65
CA ARG A 37 -0.39 -1.23 -7.81
C ARG A 37 -1.02 -0.86 -9.15
N ARG A 38 -2.34 -1.00 -9.29
CA ARG A 38 -3.02 -0.58 -10.51
C ARG A 38 -2.93 0.93 -10.71
N CYS A 39 -3.08 1.73 -9.66
CA CYS A 39 -2.95 3.18 -9.72
C CYS A 39 -1.53 3.63 -10.06
N LEU A 40 -0.52 3.01 -9.44
CA LEU A 40 0.90 3.29 -9.70
C LEU A 40 1.28 3.03 -11.17
N ASN A 41 0.71 1.99 -11.77
CA ASN A 41 0.95 1.62 -13.18
C ASN A 41 0.15 2.46 -14.20
N LEU A 42 -0.68 3.43 -13.78
CA LEU A 42 -1.43 4.27 -14.72
C LEU A 42 -0.47 5.21 -15.45
N ILE A 43 -0.55 5.24 -16.77
CA ILE A 43 0.22 6.18 -17.61
C ILE A 43 -0.57 7.47 -17.72
N THR A 44 0.11 8.60 -17.49
CA THR A 44 -0.45 9.94 -17.51
C THR A 44 0.47 10.90 -18.25
N LYS A 45 -0.09 11.90 -18.93
CA LYS A 45 0.68 13.02 -19.47
C LYS A 45 0.90 14.03 -18.36
N ALA A 46 2.15 14.25 -17.97
CA ALA A 46 2.53 15.19 -16.93
C ALA A 46 3.89 15.81 -17.25
N ASP A 47 4.14 17.01 -16.72
CA ASP A 47 5.45 17.64 -16.81
C ASP A 47 6.43 16.90 -15.90
N ASN A 48 7.61 16.59 -16.44
CA ASN A 48 8.68 15.98 -15.66
C ASN A 48 9.18 16.98 -14.60
N PRO A 49 9.10 16.68 -13.29
CA PRO A 49 9.54 17.60 -12.23
C PRO A 49 11.03 17.98 -12.27
N VAL A 50 11.86 17.23 -13.01
CA VAL A 50 13.30 17.46 -13.13
C VAL A 50 13.65 18.20 -14.42
N THR A 51 13.08 17.81 -15.57
CA THR A 51 13.41 18.41 -16.87
C THR A 51 12.42 19.50 -17.32
N GLY A 52 11.21 19.51 -16.79
CA GLY A 52 10.12 20.41 -17.18
C GLY A 52 9.41 20.01 -18.49
N GLU A 53 9.76 18.87 -19.09
CA GLU A 53 9.18 18.42 -20.36
C GLU A 53 7.89 17.63 -20.15
N LEU A 54 6.86 17.90 -20.97
CA LEU A 54 5.62 17.15 -20.97
C LEU A 54 5.86 15.75 -21.56
N THR A 55 5.69 14.72 -20.74
CA THR A 55 5.98 13.33 -21.09
C THR A 55 4.87 12.38 -20.61
N GLU A 56 4.77 11.21 -21.24
CA GLU A 56 3.90 10.13 -20.77
C GLU A 56 4.67 9.29 -19.75
N LEU A 57 4.26 9.38 -18.49
CA LEU A 57 4.91 8.72 -17.36
C LEU A 57 3.87 7.96 -16.53
N SER A 58 4.30 6.86 -15.94
CA SER A 58 3.51 6.20 -14.90
C SER A 58 3.42 7.06 -13.64
N VAL A 59 2.37 6.88 -12.85
CA VAL A 59 2.22 7.56 -11.55
C VAL A 59 3.39 7.23 -10.63
N GLU A 60 3.94 6.01 -10.69
CA GLU A 60 5.13 5.61 -9.94
C GLU A 60 6.39 6.41 -10.32
N GLU A 61 6.64 6.57 -11.62
CA GLU A 61 7.75 7.38 -12.13
C GLU A 61 7.58 8.85 -11.73
N LEU A 62 6.37 9.39 -11.84
CA LEU A 62 6.09 10.77 -11.46
C LEU A 62 6.37 11.04 -9.98
N ILE A 63 5.97 10.12 -9.09
CA ILE A 63 6.27 10.21 -7.66
C ILE A 63 7.79 10.18 -7.43
N THR A 64 8.49 9.28 -8.11
CA THR A 64 9.95 9.13 -7.99
C THR A 64 10.66 10.40 -8.45
N LEU A 65 10.28 10.95 -9.61
CA LEU A 65 10.83 12.19 -10.15
C LEU A 65 10.54 13.39 -9.25
N ALA A 66 9.36 13.47 -8.63
CA ALA A 66 9.03 14.52 -7.67
C ALA A 66 9.94 14.45 -6.43
N ILE A 67 10.23 13.25 -5.92
CA ILE A 67 11.19 13.05 -4.82
C ILE A 67 12.60 13.47 -5.25
N MET A 68 13.02 13.11 -6.47
CA MET A 68 14.31 13.54 -7.03
C MET A 68 14.39 15.07 -7.16
N ALA A 69 13.36 15.72 -7.68
CA ALA A 69 13.29 17.18 -7.76
C ALA A 69 13.42 17.83 -6.37
N LYS A 70 12.76 17.26 -5.36
CA LYS A 70 12.90 17.71 -3.96
C LYS A 70 14.32 17.52 -3.42
N ALA A 71 14.97 16.41 -3.75
CA ALA A 71 16.36 16.16 -3.38
C ALA A 71 17.31 17.17 -4.04
N ILE A 72 17.08 17.51 -5.33
CA ILE A 72 17.83 18.54 -6.07
C ILE A 72 17.71 19.91 -5.37
N GLN A 73 16.54 20.20 -4.77
CA GLN A 73 16.31 21.42 -3.99
C GLN A 73 17.00 21.43 -2.60
N GLY A 74 17.70 20.37 -2.23
CA GLY A 74 18.46 20.29 -0.98
C GLY A 74 17.77 19.55 0.16
N ASP A 75 16.65 18.87 -0.08
CA ASP A 75 16.05 17.98 0.92
C ASP A 75 16.93 16.73 1.11
N THR A 76 17.68 16.72 2.21
CA THR A 76 18.62 15.64 2.55
C THR A 76 17.93 14.30 2.82
N MET A 77 16.68 14.31 3.27
CA MET A 77 15.91 13.08 3.49
C MET A 77 15.44 12.48 2.18
N ALA A 78 14.95 13.31 1.25
CA ALA A 78 14.63 12.86 -0.11
C ALA A 78 15.88 12.30 -0.81
N TYR A 79 17.01 13.01 -0.70
CA TYR A 79 18.30 12.54 -1.22
C TYR A 79 18.66 11.16 -0.66
N ARG A 80 18.58 11.00 0.67
CA ARG A 80 18.85 9.72 1.33
C ARG A 80 17.92 8.61 0.84
N VAL A 81 16.61 8.88 0.70
CA VAL A 81 15.64 7.89 0.21
C VAL A 81 15.99 7.41 -1.19
N ILE A 82 16.37 8.32 -2.09
CA ILE A 82 16.80 7.96 -3.45
C ILE A 82 18.09 7.16 -3.43
N MET A 83 19.10 7.59 -2.66
CA MET A 83 20.38 6.89 -2.56
C MET A 83 20.24 5.49 -1.95
N ASP A 84 19.46 5.35 -0.87
CA ASP A 84 19.17 4.07 -0.23
C ASP A 84 18.40 3.13 -1.18
N SER A 85 17.55 3.68 -2.06
CA SER A 85 16.79 2.89 -3.03
C SER A 85 17.65 2.44 -4.22
N ALA A 86 18.57 3.29 -4.68
CA ALA A 86 19.44 3.01 -5.83
C ALA A 86 20.63 2.11 -5.48
N TYR A 87 21.26 2.33 -4.33
CA TYR A 87 22.51 1.66 -3.94
C TYR A 87 22.35 0.70 -2.76
N GLY A 88 21.13 0.59 -2.21
CA GLY A 88 20.86 -0.18 -1.02
C GLY A 88 21.21 0.57 0.26
N LYS A 89 20.67 0.12 1.39
CA LYS A 89 20.99 0.66 2.71
C LYS A 89 22.26 0.03 3.24
N LEU A 90 23.20 0.86 3.68
CA LEU A 90 24.28 0.41 4.57
C LEU A 90 23.64 -0.24 5.79
N LYS A 91 24.05 -1.48 6.07
CA LYS A 91 23.62 -2.25 7.24
C LYS A 91 24.32 -1.77 8.50
#